data_AF-A0A497D863-F1
#
_entry.id   AF-A0A497D863-F1
#
_cell.length_a   1.000
_cell.length_b   1.000
_cell.length_c   1.000
_cell.angle_alpha   90.00
_cell.angle_beta   90.00
_cell.angle_gamma   90.00
#
_symmetry.space_group_name_H-M   'P 1'
#
loop_
_entity.id
_entity.type
_entity.pdbx_description
1 polymer ?
#
loop_
_entity_poly.entity_id
_entity_poly.type
_entity_poly.pdbx_seq_one_letter_code
_entity_poly.pdbx_strand_id
1 'polypeptide(L)'
;MQEIKENLINHIKANFPDATEKEFDGNRLDFNVDKQCIPSILTYLKDRLGYIHLSHIACVDWLEEGEFEIIFIVWSPEEKMKVFIRT
;
A
#
# COMPACT_ATOMS: atom_id res chain seq x y z
N MET A 1 2.26 -14.93 -8.58
CA MET A 1 1.43 -14.15 -7.64
C MET A 1 2.09 -14.10 -6.26
N GLN A 2 2.39 -15.24 -5.64
CA GLN A 2 3.10 -15.27 -4.34
C GLN A 2 4.46 -14.58 -4.40
N GLU A 3 5.27 -14.91 -5.40
CA GLU A 3 6.59 -14.29 -5.64
C GLU A 3 6.51 -12.76 -5.81
N ILE A 4 5.47 -12.25 -6.50
CA ILE A 4 5.27 -10.81 -6.68
C ILE A 4 4.99 -10.13 -5.33
N LYS A 5 4.15 -10.75 -4.49
CA LYS A 5 3.86 -10.23 -3.14
C LYS A 5 5.11 -10.25 -2.27
N GLU A 6 5.86 -11.35 -2.26
CA GLU A 6 7.10 -11.47 -1.49
C GLU A 6 8.14 -10.42 -1.91
N ASN A 7 8.35 -10.23 -3.21
CA ASN A 7 9.23 -9.20 -3.74
C ASN A 7 8.78 -7.80 -3.31
N LEU A 8 7.48 -7.51 -3.39
CA LEU A 8 6.94 -6.23 -2.95
C LEU A 8 7.15 -6.00 -1.45
N ILE A 9 6.88 -6.99 -0.60
CA ILE A 9 7.11 -6.92 0.85
C ILE A 9 8.58 -6.62 1.13
N ASN A 10 9.50 -7.30 0.45
CA ASN A 10 10.94 -7.08 0.62
C ASN A 10 11.36 -5.65 0.24
N HIS A 11 10.88 -5.14 -0.90
CA HIS A 11 11.19 -3.76 -1.33
C HIS A 11 10.62 -2.71 -0.38
N ILE A 12 9.39 -2.91 0.12
CA ILE A 12 8.75 -1.96 1.04
C ILE A 12 9.46 -2.00 2.39
N LYS A 13 9.69 -3.16 3.00
CA LYS A 13 10.38 -3.28 4.30
C LYS A 13 11.82 -2.77 4.27
N ALA A 14 12.51 -2.85 3.13
CA ALA A 14 13.87 -2.31 3.00
C ALA A 14 13.93 -0.77 3.04
N ASN A 15 12.86 -0.07 2.63
CA ASN A 15 12.83 1.41 2.56
C ASN A 15 11.91 2.05 3.60
N PHE A 16 10.93 1.28 4.09
CA PHE A 16 9.92 1.66 5.08
C PHE A 16 9.85 0.54 6.14
N PRO A 17 10.84 0.45 7.03
CA PRO A 17 10.98 -0.67 7.97
C PRO A 17 9.80 -0.81 8.95
N ASP A 18 9.10 0.31 9.23
CA ASP A 18 7.94 0.33 10.11
C ASP A 18 6.63 -0.05 9.40
N ALA A 19 6.66 -0.29 8.08
CA ALA A 19 5.48 -0.70 7.32
C ALA A 19 5.08 -2.14 7.70
N THR A 20 3.79 -2.32 8.04
CA THR A 20 3.24 -3.64 8.37
C THR A 20 2.35 -4.13 7.25
N GLU A 21 2.66 -5.30 6.70
CA GLU A 21 1.89 -5.92 5.63
C GLU A 21 0.69 -6.71 6.15
N LYS A 22 -0.37 -6.75 5.36
CA LYS A 22 -1.49 -7.68 5.52
C LYS A 22 -1.82 -8.31 4.18
N GLU A 23 -1.61 -9.61 4.09
CA GLU A 23 -1.97 -10.38 2.90
C GLU A 23 -3.47 -10.68 2.85
N PHE A 24 -4.02 -10.58 1.65
CA PHE A 24 -5.38 -11.00 1.33
C PHE A 24 -5.34 -11.95 0.13
N ASP A 25 -6.35 -12.82 0.04
CA ASP A 25 -6.52 -13.70 -1.11
C ASP A 25 -6.67 -12.91 -2.42
N GLY A 26 -6.08 -13.42 -3.49
CA GLY A 26 -6.09 -12.79 -4.81
C GLY A 26 -4.94 -11.79 -5.04
N ASN A 27 -5.19 -10.80 -5.90
CA ASN A 27 -4.20 -9.84 -6.43
C ASN A 27 -4.15 -8.54 -5.61
N ARG A 28 -4.04 -8.68 -4.29
CA ARG A 28 -4.03 -7.56 -3.35
C ARG A 28 -3.00 -7.76 -2.23
N LEU A 29 -2.35 -6.67 -1.85
CA LEU A 29 -1.53 -6.56 -0.65
C LEU A 29 -1.81 -5.23 0.05
N ASP A 30 -1.89 -5.24 1.37
CA ASP A 30 -2.11 -4.04 2.17
C ASP A 30 -0.86 -3.73 2.99
N PHE A 31 -0.58 -2.45 3.21
CA PHE A 31 0.43 -1.97 4.16
C PHE A 31 -0.17 -0.88 5.05
N ASN A 32 0.01 -1.01 6.36
CA ASN A 32 -0.20 0.12 7.28
C ASN A 32 1.14 0.82 7.49
N VAL A 33 1.12 2.15 7.43
CA VAL A 33 2.30 3.01 7.55
C VAL A 33 1.95 4.27 8.32
N ASP A 34 2.95 4.95 8.90
CA ASP A 34 2.74 6.28 9.47
C ASP A 34 2.24 7.26 8.39
N LYS A 35 1.26 8.10 8.74
CA LYS A 35 0.68 9.11 7.85
C LYS A 35 1.71 10.04 7.21
N GLN A 36 2.84 10.30 7.89
CA GLN A 36 3.94 11.13 7.39
C GLN A 36 4.68 10.45 6.23
N CYS A 37 4.65 9.11 6.14
CA CYS A 37 5.32 8.33 5.11
C CYS A 37 4.51 8.23 3.82
N ILE A 38 3.23 8.62 3.81
CA ILE A 38 2.31 8.46 2.68
C ILE A 38 2.86 9.05 1.37
N PRO A 39 3.33 10.31 1.31
CA PRO A 39 3.86 10.86 0.06
C PRO A 39 5.08 10.07 -0.45
N SER A 40 5.96 9.67 0.47
CA SER A 40 7.21 8.95 0.15
C SER A 40 6.94 7.55 -0.37
N ILE A 41 6.08 6.77 0.28
CA ILE A 41 5.77 5.40 -0.13
C ILE A 41 4.99 5.36 -1.45
N LEU A 42 4.03 6.27 -1.65
CA LEU A 42 3.29 6.36 -2.91
C LEU A 42 4.20 6.78 -4.07
N THR A 43 5.13 7.70 -3.83
CA THR A 43 6.14 8.10 -4.83
C THR A 43 7.07 6.93 -5.15
N TYR A 44 7.54 6.20 -4.15
CA TYR A 44 8.37 5.01 -4.36
C TYR A 44 7.64 3.92 -5.17
N LEU A 45 6.39 3.63 -4.81
CA LEU A 45 5.52 2.70 -5.54
C LEU A 45 5.35 3.09 -7.00
N LYS A 46 5.14 4.39 -7.29
CA LYS A 46 5.00 4.91 -8.65
C LYS A 46 6.31 4.86 -9.43
N ASP A 47 7.39 5.41 -8.87
CA ASP A 47 8.63 5.71 -9.60
C ASP A 47 9.60 4.52 -9.64
N ARG A 48 9.49 3.57 -8.71
CA ARG A 48 10.40 2.42 -8.61
C ARG A 48 9.73 1.08 -8.87
N LEU A 49 8.43 0.94 -8.55
CA LEU A 49 7.74 -0.35 -8.56
C LEU A 49 6.58 -0.42 -9.57
N GLY A 50 6.35 0.64 -10.36
CA GLY A 50 5.39 0.61 -11.48
C GLY A 50 3.92 0.69 -11.09
N TYR A 51 3.58 1.04 -9.84
CA TYR A 51 2.20 1.26 -9.41
C TYR A 51 1.72 2.67 -9.80
N ILE A 52 1.54 2.86 -11.11
CA ILE A 52 1.31 4.18 -11.71
C ILE A 52 -0.16 4.63 -11.73
N HIS A 53 -1.09 3.74 -11.41
CA HIS A 53 -2.52 4.05 -11.43
C HIS A 53 -3.06 4.17 -10.01
N LEU A 54 -3.37 5.40 -9.57
CA LEU A 54 -4.18 5.64 -8.37
C LEU A 54 -5.64 5.31 -8.69
N SER A 55 -6.10 4.15 -8.25
CA SER A 55 -7.44 3.64 -8.54
C SER A 55 -8.52 4.34 -7.72
N HIS A 56 -8.27 4.54 -6.42
CA HIS A 56 -9.23 5.14 -5.51
C HIS A 56 -8.56 5.61 -4.21
N ILE A 57 -9.19 6.56 -3.51
CA ILE A 57 -8.87 6.91 -2.14
C ILE A 57 -10.14 6.71 -1.33
N ALA A 58 -10.04 5.96 -0.23
CA ALA A 58 -11.14 5.76 0.70
C ALA A 58 -10.78 6.33 2.07
N CYS A 59 -11.80 6.72 2.82
CA CYS A 59 -11.66 7.14 4.21
C CYS A 59 -12.61 6.28 5.04
N VAL A 60 -12.11 5.71 6.13
CA VAL A 60 -12.92 5.00 7.14
C VAL A 60 -12.92 5.85 8.40
N ASP A 61 -14.12 6.13 8.91
CA ASP A 61 -14.32 6.83 10.17
C ASP A 61 -14.46 5.81 11.30
N TRP A 62 -13.42 5.68 12.12
CA TRP A 62 -13.40 4.82 13.29
C TRP A 62 -13.92 5.62 14.49
N LEU A 63 -15.26 5.74 14.57
CA LEU A 63 -15.96 6.62 15.50
C LEU A 63 -15.64 6.36 16.99
N GLU A 64 -15.41 5.10 17.37
CA GLU A 64 -15.14 4.72 18.76
C GLU A 64 -13.70 5.09 19.16
N GLU A 65 -12.78 5.03 18.19
CA GLU A 65 -11.37 5.35 18.32
C GLU A 65 -11.09 6.84 18.15
N GLY A 66 -12.02 7.59 17.53
CA GLY A 66 -11.86 9.02 17.24
C GLY A 66 -10.82 9.30 16.15
N GLU A 67 -10.60 8.34 15.24
CA GLU A 67 -9.55 8.37 14.23
C GLU A 67 -10.11 8.16 12.82
N PHE A 68 -9.44 8.75 11.83
CA PHE A 68 -9.72 8.48 10.41
C PHE A 68 -8.60 7.66 9.80
N GLU A 69 -8.96 6.52 9.18
CA GLU A 69 -8.04 5.76 8.33
C GLU A 69 -8.22 6.19 6.88
N ILE A 70 -7.15 6.70 6.26
CA ILE A 70 -7.12 6.98 4.82
C ILE A 70 -6.43 5.82 4.11
N ILE A 71 -7.08 5.33 3.07
CA ILE A 71 -6.61 4.19 2.27
C ILE A 71 -6.38 4.64 0.84
N PHE A 72 -5.12 4.59 0.40
CA PHE A 72 -4.73 4.84 -0.98
C PHE A 72 -4.64 3.52 -1.72
N ILE A 73 -5.46 3.36 -2.76
CA ILE A 73 -5.50 2.15 -3.58
C ILE A 73 -4.77 2.43 -4.89
N VAL A 74 -3.58 1.85 -5.04
CA VAL A 74 -2.78 1.95 -6.27
C VAL A 74 -2.71 0.60 -6.97
N TRP A 75 -2.54 0.63 -8.29
CA TRP A 75 -2.52 -0.56 -9.12
C TRP A 75 -1.37 -0.51 -10.13
N SER A 76 -0.75 -1.66 -10.35
CA SER A 76 0.27 -1.85 -11.38
C SER A 76 -0.37 -2.48 -12.63
N PRO A 77 -0.27 -1.85 -13.81
CA PRO A 77 -0.74 -2.44 -15.06
C PRO A 77 0.07 -3.65 -15.53
N GLU A 78 1.35 -3.69 -15.18
CA GLU A 78 2.25 -4.78 -15.53
C GLU A 78 1.96 -6.02 -14.67
N GLU A 79 1.98 -5.85 -13.34
CA GLU A 79 1.78 -6.94 -12.38
C GLU A 79 0.32 -7.30 -12.17
N LYS A 80 -0.61 -6.45 -12.65
CA LYS A 80 -2.06 -6.57 -12.47
C LYS A 80 -2.47 -6.75 -11.00
N MET A 81 -1.71 -6.17 -10.07
CA MET A 81 -1.90 -6.27 -8.62
C MET A 81 -2.24 -4.91 -8.01
N LYS A 82 -3.12 -4.91 -6.99
CA LYS A 82 -3.45 -3.73 -6.19
C LYS A 82 -2.64 -3.70 -4.90
N VAL A 83 -2.25 -2.50 -4.50
CA VAL A 83 -1.64 -2.22 -3.20
C VAL A 83 -2.48 -1.18 -2.48
N PHE A 84 -2.80 -1.47 -1.22
CA PHE A 84 -3.55 -0.58 -0.35
C PHE A 84 -2.57 -0.02 0.68
N ILE A 85 -2.37 1.29 0.67
CA ILE A 85 -1.55 1.98 1.67
C ILE A 85 -2.48 2.67 2.65
N ARG A 86 -2.39 2.29 3.92
CA ARG A 86 -3.27 2.69 5.02
C ARG A 86 -2.50 3.52 6.03
N THR A 87 -3.13 4.56 6.57
CA THR A 87 -2.61 5.39 7.66
C THR A 87 -2.96 4.83 9.03
#